data_AF-A0A1E4P1K7-F1
#
_entry.id   AF-A0A1E4P1K7-F1
#
_cell.length_a   1.000
_cell.length_b   1.000
_cell.length_c   1.000
_cell.angle_alpha   90.00
_cell.angle_beta   90.00
_cell.angle_gamma   90.00
#
_symmetry.space_group_name_H-M   'P 1'
#
loop_
_entity.id
_entity.type
_entity.pdbx_description
1 polymer ?
#
loop_
_entity_poly.entity_id
_entity_poly.type
_entity_poly.pdbx_seq_one_letter_code
_entity_poly.pdbx_strand_id
1 'polypeptide(L)'
;MKRTLCAVGLCWALAASAAAAQPEAATTAEPALRDAVEQAVWPGDIVQAADRYLSAYPTGAGAAAVQSLRDRAAGSWRLLRSSEVRLYRSAFAAQDPALEQDLREAALGDRAAAVRLAQASRAYDEAHGTQRYVGWLQFAALLGDERASYALALHFRRTGQPVLAAHYEALALALGYQPAVALDNVRK
;
A
#
# COMPACT_ATOMS: atom_id res chain seq x y z
N MET A 1 66.05 3.67 -68.94
CA MET A 1 64.99 3.50 -69.97
C MET A 1 63.64 3.69 -69.28
N LYS A 2 63.11 4.92 -69.18
CA LYS A 2 61.91 5.41 -69.89
C LYS A 2 60.81 4.36 -70.09
N ARG A 3 59.69 4.46 -69.33
CA ARG A 3 58.33 4.76 -69.84
C ARG A 3 57.24 4.75 -68.73
N THR A 4 56.78 5.97 -68.41
CA THR A 4 55.39 6.45 -68.31
C THR A 4 54.23 5.45 -68.18
N LEU A 5 53.32 5.64 -67.20
CA LEU A 5 51.99 6.26 -67.42
C LEU A 5 51.13 6.35 -66.12
N CYS A 6 50.41 7.47 -66.03
CA CYS A 6 49.45 7.85 -65.00
C CYS A 6 48.22 6.94 -64.91
N ALA A 7 47.61 6.85 -63.73
CA ALA A 7 46.16 6.81 -63.59
C ALA A 7 45.74 7.50 -62.29
N VAL A 8 44.95 8.55 -62.45
CA VAL A 8 44.23 9.31 -61.43
C VAL A 8 43.10 8.44 -60.89
N GLY A 9 42.96 8.35 -59.56
CA GLY A 9 41.89 7.64 -58.88
C GLY A 9 41.46 8.42 -57.64
N LEU A 10 40.32 9.07 -57.76
CA LEU A 10 39.72 10.06 -56.88
C LEU A 10 39.20 9.44 -55.56
N CYS A 11 39.22 10.28 -54.52
CA CYS A 11 38.47 10.28 -53.26
C CYS A 11 37.49 9.12 -52.96
N TRP A 12 37.51 8.63 -51.71
CA TRP A 12 36.52 9.03 -50.68
C TRP A 12 36.91 8.43 -49.33
N ALA A 13 37.01 9.29 -48.33
CA ALA A 13 37.07 8.89 -46.92
C ALA A 13 35.71 8.30 -46.53
N LEU A 14 35.70 7.09 -45.97
CA LEU A 14 34.53 6.57 -45.28
C LEU A 14 34.94 6.24 -43.85
N ALA A 15 34.42 7.11 -42.98
CA ALA A 15 34.61 7.15 -41.55
C ALA A 15 34.21 5.82 -40.90
N ALA A 16 35.00 5.44 -39.91
CA ALA A 16 34.62 4.46 -38.91
C ALA A 16 33.35 4.94 -38.20
N SER A 17 32.21 4.31 -38.50
CA SER A 17 31.04 4.40 -37.64
C SER A 17 31.22 3.38 -36.54
N ALA A 18 31.83 3.81 -35.43
CA ALA A 18 31.63 3.18 -34.15
C ALA A 18 30.14 3.30 -33.84
N ALA A 19 29.39 2.23 -34.09
CA ALA A 19 28.04 2.09 -33.58
C ALA A 19 28.15 2.06 -32.05
N ALA A 20 28.12 3.25 -31.45
CA ALA A 20 27.86 3.41 -30.04
C ALA A 20 26.49 2.77 -29.78
N ALA A 21 26.52 1.63 -29.09
CA ALA A 21 25.36 1.09 -28.42
C ALA A 21 24.80 2.18 -27.52
N GLN A 22 23.74 2.85 -27.98
CA GLN A 22 22.87 3.57 -27.07
C GLN A 22 22.21 2.50 -26.18
N PRO A 23 22.19 2.66 -24.85
CA PRO A 23 21.36 1.80 -24.04
C PRO A 23 19.93 2.08 -24.49
N GLU A 24 19.30 1.10 -25.14
CA GLU A 24 17.84 1.05 -25.23
C GLU A 24 17.35 1.21 -23.79
N ALA A 25 16.85 2.40 -23.45
CA ALA A 25 16.00 2.55 -22.30
C ALA A 25 14.87 1.58 -22.56
N ALA A 26 14.94 0.40 -21.93
CA ALA A 26 13.93 -0.63 -22.05
C ALA A 26 12.61 0.06 -21.72
N THR A 27 11.81 0.33 -22.75
CA THR A 27 10.49 0.92 -22.58
C THR A 27 9.68 -0.19 -21.93
N THR A 28 9.67 -0.23 -20.59
CA THR A 28 8.89 -1.20 -19.85
C THR A 28 7.46 -1.07 -20.33
N ALA A 29 6.93 -2.12 -20.95
CA ALA A 29 5.63 -2.07 -21.59
C ALA A 29 4.56 -1.63 -20.58
N GLU A 30 3.62 -0.78 -21.01
CA GLU A 30 2.53 -0.26 -20.19
C GLU A 30 1.82 -1.36 -19.36
N PRO A 31 1.51 -2.56 -19.92
CA PRO A 31 0.89 -3.64 -19.15
C PRO A 31 1.76 -4.10 -17.98
N ALA A 32 3.08 -4.24 -18.15
CA ALA A 32 3.97 -4.70 -17.08
C ALA A 32 4.04 -3.70 -15.92
N LEU A 33 3.99 -2.40 -16.20
CA LEU A 33 3.90 -1.38 -15.15
C LEU A 33 2.54 -1.39 -14.44
N ARG A 34 1.46 -1.67 -15.18
CA ARG A 34 0.12 -1.84 -14.59
C ARG A 34 0.05 -3.06 -13.68
N ASP A 35 0.56 -4.19 -14.14
CA ASP A 35 0.62 -5.44 -13.36
C ASP A 35 1.41 -5.23 -12.05
N ALA A 36 2.50 -4.45 -12.09
CA ALA A 36 3.25 -4.09 -10.89
C ALA A 36 2.44 -3.27 -9.87
N VAL A 37 1.55 -2.38 -10.34
CA VAL A 37 0.62 -1.65 -9.45
C VAL A 37 -0.42 -2.59 -8.87
N GLU A 38 -0.95 -3.52 -9.65
CA GLU A 38 -2.00 -4.45 -9.23
C GLU A 38 -1.48 -5.45 -8.18
N GLN A 39 -0.28 -5.99 -8.38
CA GLN A 39 0.34 -6.97 -7.49
C GLN A 39 0.91 -6.39 -6.19
N ALA A 40 1.12 -5.07 -6.11
CA ALA A 40 1.64 -4.45 -4.90
C ALA A 40 0.58 -4.46 -3.78
N VAL A 41 0.95 -4.99 -2.61
CA VAL A 41 0.05 -5.09 -1.44
C VAL A 41 0.42 -4.09 -0.34
N TRP A 42 1.69 -3.68 -0.23
CA TRP A 42 2.10 -2.68 0.75
C TRP A 42 1.79 -1.26 0.24
N PRO A 43 1.13 -0.37 1.03
CA PRO A 43 0.76 0.98 0.59
C PRO A 43 1.91 1.79 -0.01
N GLY A 44 3.10 1.73 0.58
CA GLY A 44 4.28 2.43 0.04
C GLY A 44 4.71 1.91 -1.32
N ASP A 45 4.61 0.60 -1.55
CA ASP A 45 5.00 -0.03 -2.82
C ASP A 45 3.97 0.27 -3.91
N ILE A 46 2.67 0.32 -3.55
CA ILE A 46 1.59 0.73 -4.47
C ILE A 46 1.82 2.17 -4.95
N VAL A 47 2.14 3.09 -4.03
CA VAL A 47 2.44 4.49 -4.37
C VAL A 47 3.64 4.57 -5.31
N GLN A 48 4.73 3.86 -5.00
CA GLN A 48 5.93 3.86 -5.84
C GLN A 48 5.67 3.27 -7.24
N ALA A 49 4.95 2.16 -7.32
CA ALA A 49 4.60 1.53 -8.59
C ALA A 49 3.69 2.46 -9.43
N ALA A 50 2.73 3.10 -8.79
CA ALA A 50 1.81 4.02 -9.45
C ALA A 50 2.53 5.29 -9.94
N ASP A 51 3.42 5.88 -9.14
CA ASP A 51 4.25 7.01 -9.54
C ASP A 51 5.10 6.66 -10.78
N ARG A 52 5.67 5.46 -10.82
CA ARG A 52 6.42 4.96 -11.99
C ARG A 52 5.53 4.84 -13.22
N TYR A 53 4.35 4.24 -13.09
CA TYR A 53 3.39 4.12 -14.20
C TYR A 53 2.98 5.50 -14.72
N LEU A 54 2.58 6.42 -13.85
CA LEU A 54 2.10 7.76 -14.23
C LEU A 54 3.20 8.63 -14.83
N SER A 55 4.45 8.42 -14.43
CA SER A 55 5.60 9.09 -15.04
C SER A 55 5.87 8.61 -16.47
N ALA A 56 5.69 7.30 -16.73
CA ALA A 56 5.91 6.70 -18.05
C ALA A 56 4.70 6.87 -18.99
N TYR A 57 3.49 6.84 -18.45
CA TYR A 57 2.21 6.82 -19.18
C TYR A 57 1.20 7.81 -18.57
N PRO A 58 1.48 9.12 -18.55
CA PRO A 58 0.63 10.12 -17.89
C PRO A 58 -0.77 10.24 -18.50
N THR A 59 -0.91 9.95 -19.80
CA THR A 59 -2.18 9.93 -20.53
C THR A 59 -2.51 8.53 -21.06
N GLY A 60 -1.91 7.48 -20.48
CA GLY A 60 -2.16 6.09 -20.85
C GLY A 60 -3.59 5.65 -20.50
N ALA A 61 -4.05 4.55 -21.09
CA ALA A 61 -5.43 4.08 -20.91
C ALA A 61 -5.79 3.80 -19.44
N GLY A 62 -4.81 3.42 -18.61
CA GLY A 62 -4.97 3.15 -17.19
C GLY A 62 -4.66 4.31 -16.25
N ALA A 63 -4.25 5.49 -16.75
CA ALA A 63 -3.74 6.58 -15.93
C ALA A 63 -4.72 7.04 -14.84
N ALA A 64 -6.00 7.22 -15.19
CA ALA A 64 -7.02 7.62 -14.22
C ALA A 64 -7.24 6.57 -13.11
N ALA A 65 -7.25 5.28 -13.46
CA ALA A 65 -7.40 4.20 -12.49
C ALA A 65 -6.17 4.11 -11.56
N VAL A 66 -4.97 4.18 -12.13
CA VAL A 66 -3.71 4.16 -11.36
C VAL A 66 -3.60 5.38 -10.44
N GLN A 67 -4.02 6.56 -10.89
CA GLN A 67 -4.09 7.76 -10.06
C GLN A 67 -5.00 7.58 -8.85
N SER A 68 -6.19 7.01 -9.04
CA SER A 68 -7.11 6.71 -7.93
C SER A 68 -6.50 5.73 -6.93
N LEU A 69 -5.87 4.65 -7.40
CA LEU A 69 -5.18 3.68 -6.54
C LEU A 69 -4.03 4.32 -5.76
N ARG A 70 -3.25 5.17 -6.41
CA ARG A 70 -2.16 5.92 -5.79
C ARG A 70 -2.67 6.79 -4.66
N ASP A 71 -3.71 7.59 -4.89
CA ASP A 71 -4.21 8.55 -3.90
C ASP A 71 -4.79 7.83 -2.68
N ARG A 72 -5.51 6.73 -2.90
CA ARG A 72 -6.00 5.84 -1.85
C ARG A 72 -4.86 5.22 -1.04
N ALA A 73 -3.86 4.64 -1.70
CA ALA A 73 -2.70 4.05 -1.05
C ALA A 73 -1.86 5.10 -0.31
N ALA A 74 -1.74 6.31 -0.84
CA ALA A 74 -1.04 7.42 -0.20
C ALA A 74 -1.71 7.86 1.10
N GLY A 75 -3.05 7.83 1.15
CA GLY A 75 -3.83 8.02 2.37
C GLY A 75 -3.46 6.99 3.44
N SER A 76 -3.58 5.70 3.11
CA SER A 76 -3.18 4.59 3.98
C SER A 76 -1.72 4.67 4.43
N TRP A 77 -0.82 5.01 3.50
CA TRP A 77 0.61 5.10 3.75
C TRP A 77 0.93 6.18 4.78
N ARG A 78 0.23 7.31 4.74
CA ARG A 78 0.36 8.37 5.73
C ARG A 78 -0.06 7.90 7.13
N LEU A 79 -1.17 7.16 7.23
CA LEU A 79 -1.67 6.65 8.50
C LEU A 79 -0.74 5.60 9.12
N LEU A 80 -0.15 4.71 8.31
CA LEU A 80 0.82 3.71 8.76
C LEU A 80 2.13 4.31 9.31
N ARG A 81 2.41 5.58 9.01
CA ARG A 81 3.56 6.31 9.57
C ARG A 81 3.24 7.04 10.87
N SER A 82 1.99 7.01 11.32
CA SER A 82 1.61 7.54 12.64
C SER A 82 2.21 6.67 13.74
N SER A 83 2.51 7.28 14.90
CA SER A 83 3.00 6.54 16.07
C SER A 83 1.93 5.66 16.72
N GLU A 84 0.65 5.86 16.37
CA GLU A 84 -0.47 5.10 16.94
C GLU A 84 -0.56 3.70 16.34
N VAL A 85 -0.28 3.54 15.05
CA VAL A 85 -0.45 2.27 14.34
C VAL A 85 0.83 1.45 14.42
N ARG A 86 0.75 0.28 15.06
CA ARG A 86 1.85 -0.69 15.12
C ARG A 86 1.75 -1.76 14.04
N LEU A 87 1.57 -1.34 12.79
CA LEU A 87 1.61 -2.22 11.62
C LEU A 87 2.82 -1.91 10.75
N TYR A 88 3.48 -2.99 10.33
CA TYR A 88 4.66 -2.93 9.49
C TYR A 88 4.42 -3.73 8.22
N ARG A 89 5.35 -3.65 7.27
CA ARG A 89 5.28 -4.37 5.99
C ARG A 89 5.01 -5.87 6.15
N SER A 90 5.54 -6.49 7.19
CA SER A 90 5.32 -7.91 7.50
C SER A 90 3.87 -8.27 7.81
N ALA A 91 3.04 -7.32 8.26
CA ALA A 91 1.60 -7.54 8.45
C ALA A 91 0.85 -7.61 7.12
N PHE A 92 1.42 -7.05 6.04
CA PHE A 92 0.86 -7.05 4.69
C PHE A 92 1.35 -8.22 3.82
N ALA A 93 2.17 -9.12 4.39
CA ALA A 93 2.57 -10.35 3.72
C ALA A 93 1.44 -11.38 3.88
N ALA A 94 0.84 -11.80 2.76
CA ALA A 94 -0.19 -12.83 2.76
C ALA A 94 0.37 -14.13 3.36
N GLN A 95 -0.21 -14.57 4.47
CA GLN A 95 0.04 -15.91 5.04
C GLN A 95 -1.02 -16.91 4.57
N ASP A 96 -2.18 -16.41 4.17
CA ASP A 96 -3.33 -17.16 3.69
C ASP A 96 -3.83 -16.50 2.40
N PRO A 97 -3.92 -17.23 1.27
CA PRO A 97 -4.49 -16.73 0.02
C PRO A 97 -5.89 -16.14 0.19
N ALA A 98 -6.68 -16.64 1.15
CA ALA A 98 -8.03 -16.12 1.42
C ALA A 98 -8.02 -14.67 1.92
N LEU A 99 -6.90 -14.18 2.44
CA LEU A 99 -6.75 -12.81 2.96
C LEU A 99 -6.10 -11.85 1.96
N GLU A 100 -5.64 -12.31 0.79
CA GLU A 100 -4.93 -11.46 -0.19
C GLU A 100 -5.78 -10.26 -0.64
N GLN A 101 -7.06 -10.50 -0.91
CA GLN A 101 -7.99 -9.44 -1.27
C GLN A 101 -8.17 -8.43 -0.13
N ASP A 102 -8.38 -8.90 1.10
CA ASP A 102 -8.53 -8.03 2.27
C ASP A 102 -7.27 -7.20 2.51
N LEU A 103 -6.08 -7.79 2.33
CA LEU A 103 -4.80 -7.07 2.42
C LEU A 103 -4.70 -5.96 1.37
N ARG A 104 -5.11 -6.25 0.13
CA ARG A 104 -5.11 -5.25 -0.96
C ARG A 104 -6.11 -4.13 -0.69
N GLU A 105 -7.31 -4.47 -0.26
CA GLU A 105 -8.37 -3.50 0.07
C GLU A 105 -7.98 -2.61 1.25
N ALA A 106 -7.45 -3.20 2.34
CA ALA A 106 -6.97 -2.46 3.49
C ALA A 106 -5.80 -1.53 3.12
N ALA A 107 -4.89 -1.99 2.25
CA ALA A 107 -3.81 -1.15 1.73
C ALA A 107 -4.33 0.08 0.96
N LEU A 108 -5.49 -0.04 0.32
CA LEU A 108 -6.20 1.02 -0.39
C LEU A 108 -7.21 1.78 0.51
N GLY A 109 -7.14 1.59 1.82
CA GLY A 109 -7.89 2.36 2.81
C GLY A 109 -9.28 1.79 3.13
N ASP A 110 -9.58 0.55 2.76
CA ASP A 110 -10.81 -0.10 3.18
C ASP A 110 -10.77 -0.44 4.68
N ARG A 111 -11.60 0.27 5.45
CA ARG A 111 -11.68 0.12 6.90
C ARG A 111 -12.30 -1.22 7.33
N ALA A 112 -13.24 -1.76 6.56
CA ALA A 112 -13.88 -3.03 6.87
C ALA A 112 -12.92 -4.21 6.60
N ALA A 113 -12.12 -4.14 5.53
CA ALA A 113 -11.06 -5.10 5.26
C ALA A 113 -10.01 -5.10 6.39
N ALA A 114 -9.59 -3.93 6.86
CA ALA A 114 -8.70 -3.82 8.03
C ALA A 114 -9.30 -4.49 9.29
N VAL A 115 -10.61 -4.36 9.53
CA VAL A 115 -11.29 -5.05 10.64
C VAL A 115 -11.28 -6.58 10.45
N ARG A 116 -11.54 -7.09 9.23
CA ARG A 116 -11.49 -8.53 8.95
C ARG A 116 -10.08 -9.10 9.18
N LEU A 117 -9.04 -8.37 8.74
CA LEU A 117 -7.64 -8.72 9.00
C LEU A 117 -7.30 -8.71 10.49
N ALA A 118 -7.83 -7.75 11.25
CA ALA A 118 -7.69 -7.76 12.70
C ALA A 118 -8.22 -9.08 13.27
N GLN A 119 -9.47 -9.46 12.95
CA GLN A 119 -10.06 -10.70 13.48
C GLN A 119 -9.26 -11.94 13.05
N ALA A 120 -8.85 -12.02 11.79
CA ALA A 120 -8.05 -13.14 11.28
C ALA A 120 -6.69 -13.28 12.00
N SER A 121 -6.12 -12.16 12.48
CA SER A 121 -4.82 -12.18 13.15
C SER A 121 -4.84 -12.65 14.61
N ARG A 122 -6.01 -12.83 15.24
CA ARG A 122 -6.10 -13.21 16.67
C ARG A 122 -5.41 -14.53 17.01
N ALA A 123 -5.71 -15.58 16.26
CA ALA A 123 -5.09 -16.90 16.50
C ALA A 123 -3.58 -16.86 16.26
N TYR A 124 -3.15 -16.07 15.26
CA TYR A 124 -1.74 -15.88 14.97
C TYR A 124 -1.02 -15.13 16.10
N ASP A 125 -1.63 -14.07 16.63
CA ASP A 125 -1.11 -13.29 17.76
C ASP A 125 -0.98 -14.15 19.02
N GLU A 126 -1.97 -14.99 19.32
CA GLU A 126 -1.91 -15.93 20.45
C GLU A 126 -0.77 -16.95 20.30
N ALA A 127 -0.57 -17.48 19.09
CA ALA A 127 0.46 -18.48 18.81
C ALA A 127 1.90 -17.90 18.76
N HIS A 128 2.06 -16.65 18.33
CA HIS A 128 3.39 -16.06 18.05
C HIS A 128 3.74 -14.85 18.94
N GLY A 129 2.85 -14.45 19.86
CA GLY A 129 3.07 -13.30 20.74
C GLY A 129 3.09 -11.96 20.00
N THR A 130 2.52 -11.88 18.79
CA THR A 130 2.42 -10.63 18.03
C THR A 130 1.24 -9.77 18.51
N GLN A 131 1.13 -8.55 17.98
CA GLN A 131 0.07 -7.59 18.34
C GLN A 131 -0.63 -7.05 17.07
N ARG A 132 -0.79 -7.91 16.06
CA ARG A 132 -1.36 -7.52 14.76
C ARG A 132 -2.85 -7.20 14.89
N TYR A 133 -3.57 -7.87 15.78
CA TYR A 133 -4.97 -7.60 16.08
C TYR A 133 -5.16 -6.14 16.50
N VAL A 134 -4.35 -5.68 17.47
CA VAL A 134 -4.40 -4.29 17.95
C VAL A 134 -3.96 -3.34 16.85
N GLY A 135 -2.88 -3.64 16.13
CA GLY A 135 -2.39 -2.80 15.03
C GLY A 135 -3.42 -2.60 13.92
N TRP A 136 -4.10 -3.67 13.49
CA TRP A 136 -5.16 -3.61 12.48
C TRP A 136 -6.38 -2.85 12.94
N LEU A 137 -6.77 -2.98 14.21
CA LEU A 137 -7.84 -2.16 14.76
C LEU A 137 -7.46 -0.68 14.85
N GLN A 138 -6.23 -0.35 15.24
CA GLN A 138 -5.74 1.04 15.25
C GLN A 138 -5.77 1.63 13.85
N PHE A 139 -5.33 0.86 12.85
CA PHE A 139 -5.38 1.28 11.46
C PHE A 139 -6.83 1.50 10.98
N ALA A 140 -7.74 0.58 11.26
CA ALA A 140 -9.16 0.73 10.94
C ALA A 140 -9.81 1.94 11.64
N ALA A 141 -9.47 2.18 12.91
CA ALA A 141 -9.95 3.34 13.66
C ALA A 141 -9.48 4.67 13.03
N LEU A 142 -8.21 4.76 12.61
CA LEU A 142 -7.70 5.94 11.90
C LEU A 142 -8.31 6.12 10.49
N LEU A 143 -8.74 5.03 9.85
CA LEU A 143 -9.55 5.08 8.64
C LEU A 143 -11.02 5.48 8.91
N GLY A 144 -11.39 5.70 10.18
CA GLY A 144 -12.71 6.15 10.59
C GLY A 144 -13.72 5.04 10.84
N ASP A 145 -13.30 3.82 11.17
CA ASP A 145 -14.21 2.77 11.61
C ASP A 145 -14.61 2.95 13.07
N GLU A 146 -15.90 3.22 13.29
CA GLU A 146 -16.46 3.50 14.60
C GLU A 146 -16.48 2.24 15.50
N ARG A 147 -16.66 1.05 14.90
CA ARG A 147 -16.70 -0.23 15.62
C ARG A 147 -15.29 -0.67 16.02
N ALA A 148 -14.30 -0.43 15.17
CA ALA A 148 -12.90 -0.68 15.49
C ALA A 148 -12.43 0.21 16.65
N SER A 149 -12.83 1.48 16.61
CA SER A 149 -12.57 2.43 17.71
C SER A 149 -13.18 1.92 19.03
N TYR A 150 -14.44 1.49 19.02
CA TYR A 150 -15.05 0.93 20.23
C TYR A 150 -14.41 -0.40 20.67
N ALA A 151 -14.03 -1.26 19.72
CA ALA A 151 -13.33 -2.50 20.02
C ALA A 151 -11.97 -2.28 20.70
N LEU A 152 -11.22 -1.22 20.31
CA LEU A 152 -10.02 -0.79 21.00
C LEU A 152 -10.32 -0.30 22.41
N ALA A 153 -11.38 0.49 22.59
CA ALA A 153 -11.79 0.92 23.92
C ALA A 153 -12.01 -0.27 24.86
N LEU A 154 -12.77 -1.29 24.41
CA LEU A 154 -12.99 -2.52 25.17
C LEU A 154 -11.71 -3.32 25.40
N HIS A 155 -10.79 -3.34 24.43
CA HIS A 155 -9.50 -4.01 24.59
C HIS A 155 -8.64 -3.33 25.67
N PHE A 156 -8.52 -2.01 25.64
CA PHE A 156 -7.71 -1.26 26.60
C PHE A 156 -8.31 -1.25 28.01
N ARG A 157 -9.65 -1.30 28.16
CA ARG A 157 -10.28 -1.53 29.47
C ARG A 157 -9.85 -2.87 30.07
N ARG A 158 -9.89 -3.94 29.27
CA ARG A 158 -9.54 -5.29 29.71
C ARG A 158 -8.06 -5.44 30.05
N THR A 159 -7.19 -4.68 29.39
CA THR A 159 -5.73 -4.73 29.61
C THR A 159 -5.22 -3.69 30.60
N GLY A 160 -6.11 -3.00 31.33
CA GLY A 160 -5.73 -2.07 32.40
C GLY A 160 -5.17 -0.73 31.92
N GLN A 161 -5.57 -0.27 30.72
CA GLN A 161 -5.13 0.99 30.11
C GLN A 161 -6.31 1.98 29.98
N PRO A 162 -6.82 2.54 31.09
CA PRO A 162 -8.07 3.31 31.10
C PRO A 162 -8.01 4.61 30.29
N VAL A 163 -6.83 5.25 30.20
CA VAL A 163 -6.65 6.48 29.41
C VAL A 163 -6.85 6.21 27.91
N LEU A 164 -6.23 5.15 27.37
CA LEU A 164 -6.42 4.74 25.98
C LEU A 164 -7.85 4.27 25.73
N ALA A 165 -8.44 3.58 26.69
CA ALA A 165 -9.84 3.16 26.59
C ALA A 165 -10.79 4.36 26.42
N ALA A 166 -10.66 5.39 27.26
CA ALA A 166 -11.48 6.59 27.19
C ALA A 166 -11.26 7.35 25.86
N HIS A 167 -10.02 7.43 25.40
CA HIS A 167 -9.69 8.05 24.10
C HIS A 167 -10.43 7.37 22.93
N TYR A 168 -10.32 6.05 22.81
CA TYR A 168 -10.94 5.32 21.70
C TYR A 168 -12.46 5.22 21.80
N GLU A 169 -13.02 5.25 23.02
CA GLU A 169 -14.47 5.35 23.21
C GLU A 169 -14.99 6.71 22.74
N ALA A 170 -14.32 7.80 23.12
CA ALA A 170 -14.69 9.13 22.64
C ALA A 170 -14.58 9.24 21.11
N LEU A 171 -13.54 8.63 20.51
CA LEU A 171 -13.40 8.54 19.06
C LEU A 171 -14.56 7.77 18.42
N ALA A 172 -14.93 6.62 18.98
CA ALA A 172 -16.05 5.82 18.47
C ALA A 172 -17.36 6.62 18.49
N LEU A 173 -17.64 7.33 19.58
CA LEU A 173 -18.83 8.20 19.70
C LEU A 173 -18.80 9.34 18.67
N ALA A 174 -17.64 9.98 18.48
CA ALA A 174 -17.47 11.05 17.49
C ALA A 174 -17.68 10.55 16.04
N LEU A 175 -17.34 9.29 15.76
CA LEU A 175 -17.59 8.63 14.48
C LEU A 175 -19.04 8.10 14.33
N GLY A 176 -19.88 8.28 15.35
CA GLY A 176 -21.30 7.90 15.33
C GLY A 176 -21.62 6.53 15.89
N TYR A 177 -20.69 5.85 16.56
CA TYR A 177 -20.99 4.63 17.31
C TYR A 177 -21.97 4.93 18.43
N GLN A 178 -23.05 4.16 18.51
CA GLN A 178 -23.99 4.22 19.63
C GLN A 178 -23.85 2.93 20.44
N PRO A 179 -23.24 2.97 21.64
CA PRO A 179 -23.17 1.80 22.49
C PRO A 179 -24.61 1.37 22.82
N ALA A 180 -24.87 0.07 22.74
CA ALA A 180 -26.13 -0.46 23.25
C ALA A 180 -26.25 -0.01 24.71
N VAL A 181 -27.33 0.71 25.02
CA VAL A 181 -27.65 1.07 26.40
C VAL A 181 -27.71 -0.25 27.14
N ALA A 182 -26.73 -0.51 28.01
CA ALA A 182 -26.84 -1.61 28.94
C ALA A 182 -28.14 -1.34 29.67
N LEU A 183 -29.13 -2.22 29.52
CA LEU A 183 -30.31 -2.21 30.37
C LEU A 183 -29.74 -2.28 31.79
N ASP A 184 -29.71 -1.14 32.47
CA ASP A 184 -29.32 -1.07 33.86
C ASP A 184 -30.25 -2.04 34.57
N ASN A 185 -29.67 -3.15 35.01
CA ASN A 185 -30.33 -4.06 35.92
C ASN A 185 -30.43 -3.28 37.23
N VAL A 186 -31.47 -2.42 37.32
CA VAL A 186 -31.92 -1.79 38.55
C VAL A 186 -32.34 -2.94 39.45
N ARG A 187 -31.40 -3.42 40.25
CA ARG A 187 -31.65 -4.38 41.31
C ARG A 187 -32.45 -3.62 42.38
N LYS A 188 -33.75 -3.91 42.47
CA LYS A 188 -34.58 -3.54 43.63
C LYS A 188 -34.06 -4.22 44.88
#